data_AF-A0A5P1EU04-F1
#
_entry.id   AF-A0A5P1EU04-F1
#
_cell.length_a   1.000
_cell.length_b   1.000
_cell.length_c   1.000
_cell.angle_alpha   90.00
_cell.angle_beta   90.00
_cell.angle_gamma   90.00
#
_symmetry.space_group_name_H-M   'P 1'
#
loop_
_entity.id
_entity.type
_entity.pdbx_description
1 polymer ?
#
loop_
_entity_poly.entity_id
_entity_poly.type
_entity_poly.pdbx_seq_one_letter_code
_entity_poly.pdbx_strand_id
1 'polypeptide(L)'
;MNKNSRVFFATQTRNTPDAFKLFTGSPWVILTRSFIEHCIISWDNLPRKLLMYFANVPYSTEAYFQTVICNTPQFRNTTVNHDLRFFLWDDPPKPNPVFLNRTHYKPMMKSGAAFARPFGEDESVLKKLDERVLRRSHNGVARGKWCSGLIGGEDDPCSSWGNVDEVEAGKWGRRLKSLVERIVSDERLALEQCKF
;
A
#
# COMPACT_ATOMS: atom_id res chain seq x y z
N MET A 1 -15.04 15.66 -8.47
CA MET A 1 -14.01 15.71 -9.54
C MET A 1 -14.08 14.40 -10.32
N ASN A 2 -14.79 14.37 -11.45
CA ASN A 2 -14.92 13.15 -12.26
C ASN A 2 -15.00 13.52 -13.75
N LYS A 3 -13.93 14.16 -14.24
CA LYS A 3 -13.70 14.32 -15.68
C LYS A 3 -12.45 13.51 -15.98
N ASN A 4 -12.63 12.31 -16.53
CA ASN A 4 -11.57 11.65 -17.28
C ASN A 4 -11.18 12.59 -18.42
N SER A 5 -10.16 13.41 -18.17
CA SER A 5 -9.57 14.28 -19.18
C SER A 5 -9.09 13.39 -20.31
N ARG A 6 -9.55 13.69 -21.54
CA ARG A 6 -9.10 12.98 -22.74
C ARG A 6 -7.57 13.05 -22.79
N VAL A 7 -6.92 11.89 -22.77
CA VAL A 7 -5.47 11.78 -22.93
C VAL A 7 -5.18 12.11 -24.39
N PHE A 8 -4.36 13.13 -24.61
CA PHE A 8 -3.84 13.47 -25.94
C PHE A 8 -2.54 12.72 -26.14
N PHE A 9 -2.53 11.76 -27.06
CA PHE A 9 -1.33 11.04 -27.43
C PHE A 9 -0.56 11.86 -28.46
N ALA A 10 0.66 12.27 -28.11
CA ALA A 10 1.58 12.84 -29.07
C ALA A 10 2.03 11.76 -30.07
N THR A 11 2.27 12.14 -31.32
CA THR A 11 2.77 11.21 -32.35
C THR A 11 4.28 10.98 -32.22
N GLN A 12 5.00 11.90 -31.58
CA GLN A 12 6.43 11.83 -31.35
C GLN A 12 6.74 10.92 -30.15
N THR A 13 7.78 10.11 -30.28
CA THR A 13 8.34 9.33 -29.17
C THR A 13 9.33 10.19 -28.37
N ARG A 14 9.47 9.89 -27.08
CA ARG A 14 10.48 10.50 -26.22
C ARG A 14 11.56 9.47 -25.91
N ASN A 15 12.82 9.86 -26.05
CA ASN A 15 13.94 9.03 -25.64
C ASN A 15 13.92 8.79 -24.13
N THR A 16 14.35 7.60 -23.71
CA THR A 16 14.58 7.32 -22.30
C THR A 16 15.65 8.28 -21.76
N PRO A 17 15.41 8.96 -20.62
CA PRO A 17 16.40 9.84 -20.02
C PRO A 17 17.70 9.10 -19.70
N ASP A 18 18.83 9.79 -19.87
CA ASP A 18 20.16 9.35 -19.46
C ASP A 18 20.50 9.77 -18.01
N ALA A 19 19.86 10.84 -17.52
CA ALA A 19 20.12 11.41 -16.21
C ALA A 19 19.62 10.57 -15.02
N PHE A 20 18.73 9.61 -15.25
CA PHE A 20 18.17 8.72 -14.21
C PHE A 20 17.64 7.42 -14.82
N LYS A 21 17.56 6.36 -14.02
CA LYS A 21 16.99 5.07 -14.42
C LYS A 21 15.52 5.01 -14.06
N LEU A 22 14.67 4.56 -14.99
CA LEU A 22 13.24 4.37 -14.70
C LEU A 22 13.01 3.08 -13.92
N PHE A 23 12.11 3.13 -12.95
CA PHE A 23 11.64 1.97 -12.20
C PHE A 23 10.11 1.98 -12.16
N THR A 24 9.50 0.80 -12.20
CA THR A 24 8.04 0.61 -12.16
C THR A 24 7.67 -0.38 -11.05
N GLY A 25 6.41 -0.36 -10.62
CA GLY A 25 5.91 -1.27 -9.62
C GLY A 25 4.44 -1.01 -9.29
N SER A 26 4.00 -1.49 -8.14
CA SER A 26 2.64 -1.26 -7.65
C SER A 26 2.39 0.26 -7.48
N PRO A 27 1.25 0.81 -7.92
CA PRO A 27 0.88 2.20 -7.62
C PRO A 27 0.59 2.40 -6.13
N TRP A 28 0.46 1.30 -5.40
CA TRP A 28 0.17 1.32 -3.99
C TRP A 28 1.47 1.14 -3.20
N VAL A 29 1.85 2.15 -2.43
CA VAL A 29 3.14 2.20 -1.75
C VAL A 29 2.97 2.56 -0.27
N ILE A 30 3.98 2.25 0.54
CA ILE A 30 4.08 2.66 1.93
C ILE A 30 5.39 3.42 2.03
N LEU A 31 5.32 4.71 2.36
CA LEU A 31 6.44 5.63 2.28
C LEU A 31 6.75 6.20 3.67
N THR A 32 8.03 6.23 4.01
CA THR A 32 8.48 6.84 5.27
C THR A 32 8.34 8.36 5.21
N ARG A 33 8.13 8.98 6.37
CA ARG A 33 8.06 10.45 6.49
C ARG A 33 9.30 11.12 5.91
N SER A 34 10.49 10.61 6.22
CA SER A 34 11.76 11.16 5.73
C SER A 34 11.87 11.13 4.21
N PHE A 35 11.40 10.07 3.55
CA PHE A 35 11.39 10.00 2.09
C PHE A 35 10.39 10.99 1.48
N ILE A 36 9.20 11.13 2.06
CA ILE A 36 8.21 12.13 1.62
C ILE A 36 8.75 13.55 1.80
N GLU A 37 9.38 13.86 2.93
CA GLU A 37 10.03 15.16 3.15
C GLU A 37 11.09 15.42 2.06
N HIS A 38 11.89 14.42 1.70
CA HIS A 38 12.83 14.54 0.58
C HIS A 38 12.12 14.86 -0.74
N CYS A 39 11.01 14.20 -1.05
CA CYS A 39 10.25 14.48 -2.28
C CYS A 39 9.70 15.92 -2.35
N ILE A 40 9.37 16.53 -1.20
CA ILE A 40 8.70 17.83 -1.13
C ILE A 40 9.70 18.98 -1.02
N ILE A 41 10.61 18.91 -0.04
CA ILE A 41 11.42 20.06 0.40
C ILE A 41 12.93 19.90 0.11
N SER A 42 13.37 18.77 -0.46
CA SER A 42 14.80 18.58 -0.74
C SER A 42 15.36 19.65 -1.70
N TRP A 43 16.62 20.00 -1.47
CA TRP A 43 17.41 20.82 -2.39
C TRP A 43 17.79 20.07 -3.67
N ASP A 44 17.75 18.73 -3.63
CA ASP A 44 17.91 17.90 -4.81
C ASP A 44 16.80 18.21 -5.84
N ASN A 45 17.20 18.38 -7.09
CA ASN A 45 16.28 18.64 -8.19
C ASN A 45 15.67 17.37 -8.77
N LEU A 46 16.14 16.17 -8.40
CA LEU A 46 15.65 14.91 -8.93
C LEU A 46 14.12 14.71 -8.73
N PRO A 47 13.53 14.86 -7.53
CA PRO A 47 12.07 14.73 -7.37
C PRO A 47 11.27 15.71 -8.23
N ARG A 48 11.75 16.96 -8.36
CA ARG A 48 11.11 18.01 -9.19
C ARG A 48 11.21 17.67 -10.68
N LYS A 49 12.38 17.24 -11.16
CA LYS A 49 12.59 16.78 -12.54
C LYS A 49 11.69 15.60 -12.87
N LEU A 50 11.57 14.63 -11.95
CA LEU A 50 10.72 13.46 -12.14
C LEU A 50 9.23 13.83 -12.14
N LEU A 51 8.79 14.81 -11.34
CA LEU A 51 7.40 15.30 -11.41
C LEU A 51 7.09 15.87 -12.81
N MET A 52 7.98 16.70 -13.35
CA MET A 52 7.82 17.23 -14.72
C MET A 52 7.84 16.11 -15.77
N TYR A 53 8.73 15.13 -15.60
CA TYR A 53 8.86 13.99 -16.51
C TYR A 53 7.59 13.13 -16.54
N PHE A 54 7.06 12.78 -15.36
CA PHE A 54 5.92 11.89 -15.19
C PHE A 54 4.55 12.59 -15.32
N ALA A 55 4.50 13.92 -15.33
CA ALA A 55 3.27 14.67 -15.62
C ALA A 55 2.69 14.35 -17.01
N ASN A 56 3.52 13.87 -17.95
CA ASN A 56 3.13 13.52 -19.31
C ASN A 56 3.35 12.04 -19.62
N VAL A 57 3.28 11.16 -18.61
CA VAL A 57 3.47 9.71 -18.75
C VAL A 57 2.25 8.99 -18.18
N PRO A 58 1.65 8.03 -18.92
CA PRO A 58 0.55 7.23 -18.39
C PRO A 58 1.01 6.39 -17.18
N TYR A 59 0.10 6.12 -16.25
CA TYR A 59 0.39 5.33 -15.04
C TYR A 59 1.56 5.88 -14.21
N SER A 60 1.72 7.20 -14.16
CA SER A 60 2.82 7.87 -13.43
C SER A 60 2.95 7.46 -11.98
N THR A 61 1.84 7.10 -11.31
CA THR A 61 1.84 6.60 -9.93
C THR A 61 2.51 5.24 -9.76
N GLU A 62 2.61 4.46 -10.83
CA GLU A 62 3.29 3.15 -10.85
C GLU A 62 4.80 3.27 -11.03
N ALA A 63 5.31 4.48 -11.28
CA ALA A 63 6.73 4.68 -11.61
C ALA A 63 7.40 5.82 -10.84
N TYR A 64 6.67 6.86 -10.43
CA TYR A 64 7.26 8.06 -9.83
C TYR A 64 8.06 7.74 -8.56
N PHE A 65 7.42 7.16 -7.54
CA PHE A 65 8.08 6.93 -6.25
C PHE A 65 9.18 5.88 -6.34
N GLN A 66 8.96 4.84 -7.16
CA GLN A 66 9.94 3.80 -7.47
C GLN A 66 11.19 4.43 -8.11
N THR A 67 10.99 5.33 -9.06
CA THR A 67 12.08 6.03 -9.75
C THR A 67 12.80 6.99 -8.82
N VAL A 68 12.09 7.80 -8.02
CA VAL A 68 12.73 8.71 -7.07
C VAL A 68 13.58 7.93 -6.06
N ILE A 69 12.98 6.95 -5.37
CA ILE A 69 13.66 6.26 -4.26
C ILE A 69 14.89 5.48 -4.72
N CYS A 70 14.85 4.89 -5.92
CA CYS A 70 15.95 4.10 -6.45
C CYS A 70 17.08 4.93 -7.07
N ASN A 71 16.82 6.18 -7.46
CA ASN A 71 17.85 7.10 -7.96
C ASN A 71 18.40 8.03 -6.87
N THR A 72 17.83 8.02 -5.65
CA THR A 72 18.36 8.78 -4.51
C THR A 72 19.26 7.89 -3.63
N PRO A 73 20.59 8.11 -3.61
CA PRO A 73 21.54 7.25 -2.88
C PRO A 73 21.20 7.04 -1.41
N GLN A 74 20.66 8.07 -0.74
CA GLN A 74 20.31 8.05 0.68
C GLN A 74 19.14 7.11 1.01
N PHE A 75 18.24 6.82 0.05
CA PHE A 75 17.06 5.99 0.26
C PHE A 75 17.08 4.66 -0.50
N ARG A 76 17.98 4.49 -1.47
CA ARG A 76 18.03 3.30 -2.32
C ARG A 76 18.05 1.99 -1.52
N ASN A 77 18.84 1.95 -0.44
CA ASN A 77 19.02 0.76 0.40
C ASN A 77 17.92 0.59 1.47
N THR A 78 16.93 1.49 1.54
CA THR A 78 15.78 1.37 2.45
C THR A 78 14.55 0.80 1.75
N THR A 79 14.68 0.36 0.50
CA THR A 79 13.57 -0.13 -0.31
C THR A 79 13.22 -1.57 0.04
N VAL A 80 11.93 -1.91 -0.02
CA VAL A 80 11.45 -3.28 0.18
C VAL A 80 10.49 -3.60 -0.96
N ASN A 81 10.79 -4.65 -1.73
CA ASN A 81 9.98 -5.06 -2.88
C ASN A 81 8.72 -5.83 -2.45
N HIS A 82 7.94 -5.25 -1.54
CA HIS A 82 6.72 -5.84 -1.02
C HIS A 82 5.79 -4.76 -0.51
N ASP A 83 4.59 -4.69 -1.09
CA ASP A 83 3.65 -3.57 -0.85
C ASP A 83 2.61 -3.86 0.26
N LEU A 84 2.72 -5.04 0.88
CA LEU A 84 1.88 -5.54 1.98
C LEU A 84 0.40 -5.69 1.60
N ARG A 85 0.09 -5.85 0.32
CA ARG A 85 -1.27 -6.12 -0.19
C ARG A 85 -1.44 -7.55 -0.67
N PHE A 86 -2.58 -8.14 -0.31
CA PHE A 86 -3.06 -9.37 -0.92
C PHE A 86 -3.98 -9.05 -2.11
N PHE A 87 -3.66 -9.63 -3.26
CA PHE A 87 -4.49 -9.59 -4.45
C PHE A 87 -4.19 -10.84 -5.29
N LEU A 88 -5.10 -11.17 -6.19
CA LEU A 88 -4.97 -12.33 -7.05
C LEU A 88 -5.14 -11.90 -8.50
N TRP A 89 -4.36 -12.52 -9.39
CA TRP A 89 -4.58 -12.46 -10.82
C TRP A 89 -5.25 -13.75 -11.27
N ASP A 90 -6.04 -13.66 -12.34
CA ASP A 90 -6.39 -14.82 -13.13
C ASP A 90 -5.10 -15.46 -13.71
N ASP A 91 -5.17 -16.74 -14.06
CA ASP A 91 -4.14 -17.41 -14.85
C ASP A 91 -4.75 -17.88 -16.18
N PRO A 92 -4.41 -17.24 -17.33
CA PRO A 92 -3.46 -16.14 -17.49
C PRO A 92 -3.98 -14.78 -16.95
N PRO A 93 -3.09 -13.81 -16.61
CA PRO A 93 -3.49 -12.52 -16.07
C PRO A 93 -4.38 -11.71 -17.03
N LYS A 94 -5.53 -11.25 -16.53
CA LYS A 94 -6.39 -10.26 -17.18
C LYS A 94 -5.92 -8.82 -16.86
N PRO A 95 -6.47 -7.77 -17.51
CA PRO A 95 -6.09 -6.39 -17.23
C PRO A 95 -6.31 -5.93 -15.77
N ASN A 96 -7.30 -6.53 -15.09
CA ASN A 96 -7.61 -6.22 -13.70
C ASN A 96 -7.49 -7.46 -12.81
N PRO A 97 -7.04 -7.29 -11.55
CA PRO A 97 -7.00 -8.37 -10.58
C PRO A 97 -8.40 -8.89 -10.24
N VAL A 98 -8.46 -10.13 -9.76
CA VAL A 98 -9.69 -10.83 -9.39
C VAL A 98 -10.37 -10.11 -8.21
N PHE A 99 -11.68 -9.90 -8.32
CA PHE A 99 -12.50 -9.42 -7.21
C PHE A 99 -12.53 -10.46 -6.08
N LEU A 100 -12.02 -10.06 -4.92
CA LEU A 100 -11.94 -10.90 -3.73
C LEU A 100 -13.34 -11.09 -3.13
N ASN A 101 -13.63 -12.33 -2.75
CA ASN A 101 -14.91 -12.76 -2.19
C ASN A 101 -14.66 -13.81 -1.09
N ARG A 102 -15.72 -14.46 -0.59
CA ARG A 102 -15.62 -15.40 0.54
C ARG A 102 -14.72 -16.62 0.28
N THR A 103 -14.56 -17.08 -0.95
CA THR A 103 -13.69 -18.23 -1.28
C THR A 103 -12.22 -17.89 -1.03
N HIS A 104 -11.85 -16.62 -1.26
CA HIS A 104 -10.50 -16.07 -1.10
C HIS A 104 -10.15 -15.71 0.35
N TYR A 105 -11.08 -15.84 1.30
CA TYR A 105 -10.87 -15.44 2.70
C TYR A 105 -9.68 -16.17 3.36
N LYS A 106 -9.60 -17.50 3.20
CA LYS A 106 -8.53 -18.30 3.81
C LYS A 106 -7.13 -17.91 3.30
N PRO A 107 -6.86 -17.87 1.99
CA PRO A 107 -5.54 -17.46 1.49
C PRO A 107 -5.22 -15.99 1.85
N MET A 108 -6.21 -15.09 1.81
CA MET A 108 -6.04 -13.70 2.25
C MET A 108 -5.58 -13.64 3.71
N MET A 109 -6.29 -14.30 4.63
CA MET A 109 -5.87 -14.34 6.03
C MET A 109 -4.53 -15.05 6.21
N LYS A 110 -4.20 -16.02 5.33
CA LYS A 110 -2.93 -16.76 5.40
C LYS A 110 -1.73 -15.89 5.07
N SER A 111 -1.89 -14.96 4.11
CA SER A 111 -0.82 -14.09 3.61
C SER A 111 -0.14 -13.25 4.68
N GLY A 112 -0.88 -12.82 5.71
CA GLY A 112 -0.38 -11.88 6.72
C GLY A 112 -0.26 -10.43 6.21
N ALA A 113 -0.69 -10.16 4.98
CA ALA A 113 -0.72 -8.82 4.40
C ALA A 113 -1.61 -7.87 5.22
N ALA A 114 -1.22 -6.60 5.28
CA ALA A 114 -1.97 -5.57 6.00
C ALA A 114 -3.25 -5.15 5.25
N PHE A 115 -3.22 -5.24 3.92
CA PHE A 115 -4.27 -4.77 3.03
C PHE A 115 -4.66 -5.86 2.02
N ALA A 116 -5.81 -5.71 1.38
CA ALA A 116 -6.25 -6.59 0.30
C ALA A 116 -7.10 -5.83 -0.72
N ARG A 117 -7.09 -6.25 -1.99
CA ARG A 117 -7.88 -5.64 -3.07
C ARG A 117 -8.00 -6.52 -4.32
N PRO A 118 -8.89 -6.17 -5.27
CA PRO A 118 -10.08 -5.34 -5.08
C PRO A 118 -11.21 -6.15 -4.44
N PHE A 119 -12.13 -5.47 -3.77
CA PHE A 119 -13.39 -6.04 -3.31
C PHE A 119 -14.52 -5.44 -4.16
N GLY A 120 -15.54 -6.25 -4.45
CA GLY A 120 -16.78 -5.73 -5.01
C GLY A 120 -17.51 -4.91 -3.96
N GLU A 121 -18.40 -4.02 -4.41
CA GLU A 121 -19.31 -3.31 -3.54
C GLU A 121 -20.20 -4.31 -2.79
N ASP A 122 -20.40 -4.08 -1.49
CA ASP A 122 -21.20 -4.94 -0.58
C ASP A 122 -20.83 -6.43 -0.58
N GLU A 123 -19.59 -6.75 -0.94
CA GLU A 123 -19.12 -8.13 -0.94
C GLU A 123 -19.20 -8.76 0.45
N SER A 124 -19.82 -9.93 0.52
CA SER A 124 -20.09 -10.63 1.79
C SER A 124 -18.83 -11.00 2.60
N VAL A 125 -17.65 -10.97 1.97
CA VAL A 125 -16.37 -11.15 2.66
C VAL A 125 -16.00 -9.94 3.52
N LEU A 126 -16.45 -8.73 3.18
CA LEU A 126 -16.20 -7.50 3.94
C LEU A 126 -16.86 -7.58 5.32
N LYS A 127 -18.14 -7.98 5.37
CA LYS A 127 -18.84 -8.25 6.64
C LYS A 127 -18.10 -9.29 7.50
N LYS A 128 -17.57 -10.33 6.87
CA LYS A 128 -16.79 -11.35 7.56
C LYS A 128 -15.46 -10.80 8.11
N LEU A 129 -14.79 -9.89 7.40
CA LEU A 129 -13.58 -9.20 7.87
C LEU A 129 -13.90 -8.28 9.05
N ASP A 130 -14.99 -7.53 8.97
CA ASP A 130 -15.44 -6.64 10.05
C ASP A 130 -15.70 -7.42 11.33
N GLU A 131 -16.43 -8.54 11.25
CA GLU A 131 -16.74 -9.38 12.41
C GLU A 131 -15.51 -10.11 12.97
N ARG A 132 -14.68 -10.71 12.11
CA ARG A 132 -13.63 -11.66 12.54
C ARG A 132 -12.25 -11.04 12.69
N VAL A 133 -11.97 -9.94 11.99
CA VAL A 133 -10.68 -9.25 11.99
C VAL A 133 -10.75 -7.97 12.80
N LEU A 134 -11.63 -7.06 12.41
CA LEU A 134 -11.74 -5.73 13.03
C LEU A 134 -12.60 -5.72 14.30
N ARG A 135 -13.39 -6.79 14.52
CA ARG A 135 -14.30 -6.96 15.66
C ARG A 135 -15.23 -5.75 15.83
N ARG A 136 -15.79 -5.28 14.71
CA ARG A 136 -16.69 -4.12 14.66
C ARG A 136 -18.05 -4.51 14.10
N SER A 137 -19.08 -3.75 14.48
CA SER A 137 -20.40 -3.81 13.85
C SER A 137 -20.36 -3.13 12.47
N HIS A 138 -21.41 -3.32 11.66
CA HIS A 138 -21.50 -2.77 10.30
C HIS A 138 -21.18 -1.26 10.22
N ASN A 139 -21.68 -0.48 11.19
CA ASN A 139 -21.47 0.97 11.29
C ASN A 139 -20.51 1.36 12.42
N GLY A 140 -19.89 0.37 13.06
CA GLY A 140 -18.99 0.57 14.18
C GLY A 140 -17.55 0.83 13.73
N VAL A 141 -16.79 1.45 14.61
CA VAL A 141 -15.34 1.65 14.47
C VAL A 141 -14.57 0.38 14.85
N ALA A 142 -13.44 0.15 14.20
CA ALA A 142 -12.56 -0.96 14.57
C ALA A 142 -12.01 -0.74 15.98
N ARG A 143 -12.17 -1.75 16.85
CA ARG A 143 -11.77 -1.64 18.26
C ARG A 143 -10.26 -1.70 18.39
N GLY A 144 -9.65 -0.60 18.84
CA GLY A 144 -8.24 -0.52 19.18
C GLY A 144 -8.01 -0.39 20.69
N LYS A 145 -6.74 -0.23 21.10
CA LYS A 145 -6.38 0.02 22.50
C LYS A 145 -6.97 1.32 23.04
N TRP A 146 -7.15 2.30 22.17
CA TRP A 146 -7.79 3.58 22.43
C TRP A 146 -9.27 3.47 22.86
N CYS A 147 -9.94 2.34 22.61
CA CYS A 147 -11.33 2.12 22.99
C CYS A 147 -11.40 1.74 24.49
N SER A 148 -11.86 2.67 25.33
CA SER A 148 -11.74 2.57 26.80
C SER A 148 -13.03 2.16 27.53
N GLY A 149 -14.15 2.07 26.83
CA GLY A 149 -15.45 1.74 27.43
C GLY A 149 -15.56 0.28 27.87
N LEU A 150 -16.42 0.06 28.87
CA LEU A 150 -16.65 -1.26 29.45
C LEU A 150 -17.36 -2.18 28.45
N ILE A 151 -16.87 -3.42 28.35
CA ILE A 151 -17.51 -4.47 27.54
C ILE A 151 -18.76 -4.94 28.29
N GLY A 152 -19.95 -4.68 27.74
CA GLY A 152 -21.22 -5.19 28.28
C GLY A 152 -22.28 -4.15 28.66
N GLY A 153 -22.06 -2.86 28.38
CA GLY A 153 -23.10 -1.83 28.46
C GLY A 153 -24.00 -1.77 27.21
N GLU A 154 -25.10 -1.01 27.28
CA GLU A 154 -25.96 -0.73 26.12
C GLU A 154 -25.26 0.14 25.06
N ASP A 155 -24.30 0.97 25.48
CA ASP A 155 -23.54 1.87 24.61
C ASP A 155 -22.35 1.19 23.91
N ASP A 156 -21.95 1.71 22.74
CA ASP A 156 -20.73 1.26 22.06
C ASP A 156 -19.52 1.55 22.96
N PRO A 157 -18.72 0.53 23.36
CA PRO A 157 -17.55 0.72 24.21
C PRO A 157 -16.49 1.67 23.62
N CYS A 158 -16.57 2.01 22.33
CA CYS A 158 -15.66 3.00 21.74
C CYS A 158 -16.22 4.44 21.71
N SER A 159 -17.35 4.69 22.39
CA SER A 159 -17.87 6.05 22.60
C SER A 159 -16.99 6.86 23.56
N SER A 160 -16.25 6.19 24.45
CA SER A 160 -15.19 6.78 25.28
C SER A 160 -13.81 6.41 24.74
N TRP A 161 -13.08 7.41 24.29
CA TRP A 161 -11.70 7.30 23.80
C TRP A 161 -10.65 7.59 24.88
N GLY A 162 -9.64 6.73 24.94
CA GLY A 162 -8.37 6.94 25.64
C GLY A 162 -7.30 7.47 24.69
N ASN A 163 -6.03 7.13 24.97
CA ASN A 163 -4.92 7.57 24.12
C ASN A 163 -4.95 6.88 22.74
N VAL A 164 -5.11 7.68 21.67
CA VAL A 164 -5.14 7.19 20.28
C VAL A 164 -3.77 6.77 19.75
N ASP A 165 -2.69 7.23 20.38
CA ASP A 165 -1.32 6.89 20.02
C ASP A 165 -0.86 5.57 20.64
N GLU A 166 -1.63 5.01 21.58
CA GLU A 166 -1.35 3.69 22.14
C GLU A 166 -1.68 2.57 21.15
N VAL A 167 -0.65 1.79 20.81
CA VAL A 167 -0.77 0.67 19.89
C VAL A 167 -0.44 -0.63 20.61
N GLU A 168 -1.38 -1.57 20.61
CA GLU A 168 -1.17 -2.93 21.12
C GLU A 168 -1.39 -3.96 20.00
N ALA A 169 -0.41 -4.82 19.78
CA ALA A 169 -0.46 -5.79 18.68
C ALA A 169 -1.46 -6.93 18.98
N GLY A 170 -2.63 -6.86 18.36
CA GLY A 170 -3.58 -7.96 18.32
C GLY A 170 -3.06 -9.20 17.55
N LYS A 171 -3.90 -10.23 17.43
CA LYS A 171 -3.57 -11.46 16.67
C LYS A 171 -3.08 -11.16 15.25
N TRP A 172 -3.75 -10.26 14.55
CA TRP A 172 -3.42 -9.90 13.16
C TRP A 172 -2.19 -8.99 13.08
N GLY A 173 -1.99 -8.11 14.06
CA GLY A 173 -0.76 -7.32 14.17
C GLY A 173 0.49 -8.19 14.36
N ARG A 174 0.39 -9.25 15.18
CA ARG A 174 1.47 -10.24 15.31
C ARG A 174 1.75 -10.99 14.00
N ARG A 175 0.71 -11.28 13.22
CA ARG A 175 0.86 -11.92 11.90
C ARG A 175 1.55 -11.02 10.89
N LEU A 176 1.19 -9.73 10.88
CA LEU A 176 1.86 -8.72 10.07
C LEU A 176 3.33 -8.59 10.47
N LYS A 177 3.63 -8.55 11.78
CA LYS A 177 5.00 -8.56 12.30
C LYS A 177 5.79 -9.74 11.73
N SER A 178 5.27 -10.96 11.80
CA SER A 178 5.95 -12.15 11.25
C SER A 178 6.15 -12.08 9.73
N LEU A 179 5.22 -11.48 8.98
CA LEU A 179 5.40 -11.24 7.55
C LEU A 179 6.55 -10.26 7.31
N VAL A 180 6.58 -9.14 8.02
CA VAL A 180 7.63 -8.11 7.89
C VAL A 180 8.99 -8.68 8.28
N GLU A 181 9.09 -9.39 9.40
CA GLU A 181 10.33 -10.06 9.83
C GLU A 181 10.86 -10.99 8.73
N ARG A 182 9.99 -11.82 8.15
CA ARG A 182 10.36 -12.72 7.05
C ARG A 182 10.85 -11.98 5.81
N ILE A 183 10.21 -10.87 5.45
CA ILE A 183 10.62 -10.07 4.29
C ILE A 183 11.99 -9.44 4.53
N VAL A 184 12.20 -8.87 5.72
CA VAL A 184 13.45 -8.18 6.07
C VAL A 184 14.61 -9.16 6.25
N SER A 185 14.35 -10.39 6.70
CA SER A 185 15.36 -11.45 6.83
C SER A 185 15.69 -12.16 5.51
N ASP A 186 14.97 -11.90 4.42
CA ASP A 186 15.25 -12.54 3.14
C ASP A 186 16.55 -11.97 2.56
N GLU A 187 17.59 -12.78 2.43
CA GLU A 187 18.88 -12.37 1.87
C GLU A 187 18.75 -11.84 0.44
N ARG A 188 17.71 -12.26 -0.29
CA ARG A 188 17.42 -11.75 -1.64
C ARG A 188 16.95 -10.31 -1.62
N LEU A 189 16.48 -9.78 -0.49
CA LEU A 189 16.04 -8.39 -0.37
C LEU A 189 17.15 -7.44 -0.86
N ALA A 190 18.36 -7.56 -0.31
CA ALA A 190 19.51 -6.74 -0.71
C ALA A 190 19.89 -6.96 -2.19
N LEU A 191 19.64 -8.15 -2.72
CA LEU A 191 19.89 -8.49 -4.11
C LEU A 191 18.78 -8.02 -5.06
N GLU A 192 17.59 -7.68 -4.59
CA GLU A 192 16.46 -7.29 -5.45
C GLU A 192 16.16 -5.79 -5.37
N GLN A 193 16.75 -5.07 -4.42
CA GLN A 193 16.60 -3.62 -4.27
C GLN A 193 17.00 -2.87 -5.54
N CYS A 194 16.02 -2.15 -6.11
CA CYS A 194 16.23 -1.27 -7.27
C CYS A 194 16.95 -1.97 -8.43
N LYS A 195 16.51 -3.21 -8.72
CA LYS A 195 16.89 -3.96 -9.92
C LYS A 195 15.72 -4.06 -10.90
N PHE A 196 16.08 -4.24 -12.17
CA PHE A 196 15.17 -4.46 -13.30
C PHE A 196 14.77 -5.94 -13.38
#